data_AF-A0A7V5S1S6-F1
#
_entry.id   AF-A0A7V5S1S6-F1
#
_cell.length_a   1.000
_cell.length_b   1.000
_cell.length_c   1.000
_cell.angle_alpha   90.00
_cell.angle_beta   90.00
_cell.angle_gamma   90.00
#
_symmetry.space_group_name_H-M   'P 1'
#
loop_
_entity.id
_entity.type
_entity.pdbx_description
1 polymer ?
#
loop_
_entity_poly.entity_id
_entity_poly.type
_entity_poly.pdbx_seq_one_letter_code
_entity_poly.pdbx_strand_id
1 'polypeptide(L)'
;MTTAWAVRVIAPSPPAPSPTPWERGLRGEGVRIYPRQVYFQLVPALIKAFQSLGVPAAQGDAAAPDPRSLDDGGDCFATPAIADIVHANTGVKLMGCALLVRGACVLMQASIPLRMPDVPVEQLFGHPHPEPPPLDADTLAQALHDALTVQMLAPLQASGT
;
A
#
# COMPACT_ATOMS: atom_id res chain seq x y z
N MET A 1 -4.66 -49.33 32.45
CA MET A 1 -5.47 -48.11 32.36
C MET A 1 -4.69 -47.02 33.07
N THR A 2 -4.13 -46.06 32.34
CA THR A 2 -3.23 -45.03 32.88
C THR A 2 -3.89 -43.68 32.66
N THR A 3 -4.23 -42.99 33.74
CA THR A 3 -4.85 -41.66 33.72
C THR A 3 -3.75 -40.61 33.75
N ALA A 4 -3.71 -39.73 32.75
CA ALA A 4 -2.85 -38.56 32.75
C ALA A 4 -3.62 -37.34 33.27
N TRP A 5 -2.99 -36.56 34.16
CA TRP A 5 -3.50 -35.28 34.64
C TRP A 5 -2.77 -34.16 33.92
N ALA A 6 -3.50 -33.20 33.34
CA ALA A 6 -2.93 -32.00 32.72
C ALA A 6 -3.24 -30.77 33.60
N VAL A 7 -2.18 -30.09 34.06
CA VAL A 7 -2.28 -28.79 34.73
C VAL A 7 -2.26 -27.70 33.66
N ARG A 8 -3.33 -26.93 33.55
CA ARG A 8 -3.43 -25.76 32.66
C ARG A 8 -2.94 -24.52 33.39
N VAL A 9 -1.75 -24.05 33.04
CA VAL A 9 -1.27 -22.72 33.47
C VAL A 9 -2.02 -21.67 32.64
N ILE A 10 -2.85 -20.86 33.29
CA ILE A 10 -3.50 -19.70 32.65
C ILE A 10 -2.52 -18.53 32.79
N ALA A 11 -1.78 -18.23 31.73
CA ALA A 11 -1.04 -16.97 31.65
C ALA A 11 -2.04 -15.80 31.49
N PRO A 12 -1.83 -14.65 32.14
CA PRO A 12 -2.66 -13.47 31.90
C PRO A 12 -2.55 -13.07 30.44
N SER A 13 -3.70 -12.74 29.83
CA SER A 13 -3.75 -12.20 28.47
C SER A 13 -2.85 -10.95 28.38
N PRO A 14 -2.08 -10.77 27.29
CA PRO A 14 -1.33 -9.55 27.09
C PRO A 14 -2.30 -8.34 27.09
N PRO A 15 -1.85 -7.17 27.55
CA PRO A 15 -2.66 -5.96 27.47
C PRO A 15 -3.07 -5.71 26.02
N ALA A 16 -4.30 -5.22 25.83
CA ALA A 16 -4.78 -4.84 24.51
C ALA A 16 -3.79 -3.83 23.88
N PRO A 17 -3.48 -3.96 22.58
CA PRO A 17 -2.59 -3.03 21.91
C PRO A 17 -3.16 -1.61 22.00
N SER A 18 -2.28 -0.63 22.23
CA SER A 18 -2.67 0.78 22.24
C SER A 18 -3.30 1.17 20.90
N PRO A 19 -4.36 2.01 20.89
CA PRO A 19 -4.99 2.42 19.66
C PRO A 19 -3.99 3.17 18.77
N THR A 20 -3.93 2.77 17.52
CA THR A 20 -3.15 3.36 16.44
C THR A 20 -3.49 4.84 16.21
N PRO A 21 -2.62 5.59 15.50
CA PRO A 21 -2.92 6.97 15.13
C PRO A 21 -4.22 7.15 14.33
N TRP A 22 -4.63 6.14 13.54
CA TRP A 22 -5.87 6.20 12.76
C TRP A 22 -7.10 6.07 13.68
N GLU A 23 -7.07 5.15 14.67
CA GLU A 23 -8.13 4.97 15.68
C GLU A 23 -8.33 6.23 16.50
N ARG A 24 -7.23 6.85 16.92
CA ARG A 24 -7.27 8.09 17.70
C ARG A 24 -7.75 9.27 16.85
N GLY A 25 -7.31 9.34 15.59
CA GLY A 25 -7.79 10.34 14.63
C GLY A 25 -9.31 10.27 14.39
N LEU A 26 -9.87 9.05 14.28
CA LEU A 26 -11.32 8.86 14.20
C LEU A 26 -12.07 9.24 15.49
N ARG A 27 -11.42 9.11 16.65
CA ARG A 27 -11.97 9.52 17.95
C ARG A 27 -11.92 11.04 18.17
N GLY A 28 -11.41 11.81 17.20
CA GLY A 28 -11.27 13.26 17.33
C GLY A 28 -10.19 13.68 18.33
N GLU A 29 -9.38 12.74 18.80
CA GLU A 29 -8.18 13.03 19.57
C GLU A 29 -7.21 13.67 18.58
N GLY A 30 -6.69 14.87 18.89
CA GLY A 30 -5.89 15.71 17.99
C GLY A 30 -4.57 15.08 17.50
N VAL A 31 -4.67 14.01 16.72
CA VAL A 31 -3.58 13.21 16.22
C VAL A 31 -3.29 13.63 14.80
N ARG A 32 -2.10 14.18 14.60
CA ARG A 32 -1.60 14.51 13.27
C ARG A 32 -1.23 13.23 12.55
N ILE A 33 -1.96 12.92 11.48
CA ILE A 33 -1.65 11.83 10.57
C ILE A 33 -0.63 12.33 9.52
N TYR A 34 0.41 11.55 9.29
CA TYR A 34 1.44 11.86 8.29
C TYR A 34 1.30 10.94 7.06
N PRO A 35 1.56 11.43 5.83
CA PRO A 35 1.45 10.64 4.60
C PRO A 35 2.15 9.27 4.67
N ARG A 36 3.37 9.25 5.22
CA ARG A 36 4.16 8.02 5.38
C ARG A 36 3.44 6.96 6.22
N GLN A 37 2.69 7.35 7.25
CA GLN A 37 1.95 6.41 8.10
C GLN A 37 0.79 5.78 7.33
N VAL A 38 0.10 6.58 6.51
CA VAL A 38 -0.97 6.08 5.65
C VAL A 38 -0.42 5.09 4.63
N TYR A 39 0.71 5.39 3.99
CA TYR A 39 1.34 4.44 3.06
C TYR A 39 1.67 3.11 3.75
N PHE A 40 2.27 3.12 4.94
CA PHE A 40 2.53 1.86 5.65
C PHE A 40 1.28 1.06 5.99
N GLN A 41 0.15 1.72 6.20
CA GLN A 41 -1.11 1.03 6.44
C GLN A 41 -1.73 0.46 5.17
N LEU A 42 -1.62 1.15 4.04
CA LEU A 42 -2.27 0.75 2.78
C LEU A 42 -1.42 -0.19 1.92
N VAL A 43 -0.09 -0.03 1.92
CA VAL A 43 0.84 -0.81 1.08
C VAL A 43 0.64 -2.33 1.20
N PRO A 44 0.47 -2.93 2.40
CA PRO A 44 0.25 -4.37 2.49
C PRO A 44 -0.99 -4.86 1.72
N ALA A 45 -2.07 -4.08 1.72
CA ALA A 45 -3.28 -4.39 0.98
C ALA A 45 -3.06 -4.26 -0.53
N LEU A 46 -2.37 -3.19 -0.96
CA LEU A 46 -2.05 -2.96 -2.36
C LEU A 46 -1.16 -4.07 -2.92
N ILE A 47 -0.13 -4.48 -2.19
CA ILE A 47 0.73 -5.64 -2.53
C ILE A 47 -0.11 -6.90 -2.67
N LYS A 48 -0.99 -7.17 -1.69
CA LYS A 48 -1.83 -8.37 -1.69
C LYS A 48 -2.78 -8.43 -2.90
N ALA A 49 -3.31 -7.29 -3.34
CA ALA A 49 -4.16 -7.23 -4.54
C ALA A 49 -3.40 -7.74 -5.77
N PHE A 50 -2.21 -7.20 -6.06
CA PHE A 50 -1.37 -7.68 -7.18
C PHE A 50 -0.98 -9.15 -7.03
N GLN A 51 -0.57 -9.57 -5.84
CA GLN A 51 -0.18 -10.97 -5.59
C GLN A 51 -1.33 -11.94 -5.78
N SER A 52 -2.57 -11.55 -5.46
CA SER A 52 -3.76 -12.38 -5.69
C SER A 52 -4.04 -12.64 -7.17
N LEU A 53 -3.51 -11.79 -8.05
CA LEU A 53 -3.58 -11.90 -9.51
C LEU A 53 -2.33 -12.54 -10.12
N GLY A 54 -1.45 -13.12 -9.28
CA GLY A 54 -0.23 -13.78 -9.73
C GLY A 54 0.90 -12.83 -10.09
N VAL A 55 0.79 -11.53 -9.80
CA VAL A 55 1.87 -10.55 -10.02
C VAL A 55 2.72 -10.42 -8.75
N PRO A 56 4.00 -10.83 -8.77
CA PRO A 56 4.90 -10.66 -7.62
C PRO A 56 5.09 -9.17 -7.36
N ALA A 57 4.46 -8.66 -6.30
CA ALA A 57 4.54 -7.24 -5.93
C ALA A 57 5.33 -7.04 -4.63
N ALA A 58 6.03 -5.92 -4.55
CA ALA A 58 6.77 -5.44 -3.40
C ALA A 58 6.62 -3.91 -3.26
N GLN A 59 7.00 -3.37 -2.10
CA GLN A 59 7.06 -1.92 -1.89
C GLN A 59 8.34 -1.35 -2.51
N GLY A 60 8.25 -0.19 -3.16
CA GLY A 60 9.43 0.59 -3.53
C GLY A 60 10.20 1.11 -2.32
N ASP A 61 11.50 1.33 -2.46
CA ASP A 61 12.38 1.74 -1.37
C ASP A 61 13.26 2.97 -1.72
N ALA A 62 13.11 3.53 -2.93
CA ALA A 62 13.86 4.70 -3.32
C ALA A 62 13.48 5.91 -2.45
N ALA A 63 14.46 6.80 -2.27
CA ALA A 63 14.19 8.11 -1.66
C ALA A 63 13.14 8.84 -2.51
N ALA A 64 12.19 9.50 -1.85
CA ALA A 64 11.23 10.33 -2.57
C ALA A 64 12.00 11.44 -3.32
N PRO A 65 11.74 11.66 -4.61
CA PRO A 65 12.37 12.74 -5.35
C PRO A 65 12.06 14.09 -4.69
N ASP A 66 12.99 15.06 -4.74
CA ASP A 66 12.71 16.42 -4.27
C ASP A 66 11.62 17.00 -5.18
N PRO A 67 10.44 17.35 -4.66
CA PRO A 67 9.33 17.88 -5.47
C PRO A 67 9.65 19.25 -6.11
N ARG A 68 10.79 19.86 -5.77
CA ARG A 68 11.31 21.10 -6.36
C ARG A 68 12.43 20.86 -7.36
N SER A 69 12.88 19.61 -7.51
CA SER A 69 13.84 19.23 -8.53
C SER A 69 13.20 19.37 -9.90
N LEU A 70 13.92 19.98 -10.85
CA LEU A 70 13.57 19.97 -12.27
C LEU A 70 14.31 18.85 -13.01
N ASP A 71 15.22 18.17 -12.33
CA ASP A 71 16.15 17.18 -12.91
C ASP A 71 15.52 15.77 -13.02
N ASP A 72 14.34 15.55 -12.43
CA ASP A 72 13.61 14.27 -12.52
C ASP A 72 12.77 14.14 -13.81
N GLY A 73 12.73 15.19 -14.63
CA GLY A 73 12.01 15.24 -15.91
C GLY A 73 10.48 15.09 -15.79
N GLY A 74 9.93 15.03 -14.58
CA GLY A 74 8.51 14.79 -14.34
C GLY A 74 8.04 13.36 -14.61
N ASP A 75 8.93 12.37 -14.81
CA ASP A 75 8.51 10.97 -14.96
C ASP A 75 8.19 10.35 -13.59
N CYS A 76 6.92 10.40 -13.22
CA CYS A 76 6.43 9.78 -11.99
C CYS A 76 6.65 8.25 -11.95
N PHE A 77 6.92 7.55 -13.05
CA PHE A 77 7.17 6.11 -13.07
C PHE A 77 8.65 5.72 -12.96
N ALA A 78 9.59 6.66 -13.14
CA ALA A 78 11.02 6.37 -13.14
C ALA A 78 11.58 6.02 -11.75
N THR A 79 11.05 6.64 -10.69
CA THR A 79 11.52 6.40 -9.31
C THR A 79 10.54 5.56 -8.50
N PRO A 80 10.93 4.37 -8.03
CA PRO A 80 10.11 3.51 -7.18
C PRO A 80 10.25 3.90 -5.70
N ALA A 81 9.63 5.00 -5.31
CA ALA A 81 9.64 5.51 -3.96
C ALA A 81 8.78 4.65 -3.00
N ILE A 82 8.85 4.96 -1.71
CA ILE A 82 8.09 4.25 -0.64
C ILE A 82 6.56 4.24 -0.83
N ALA A 83 6.03 5.12 -1.67
CA ALA A 83 4.62 5.21 -2.00
C ALA A 83 4.22 4.20 -3.09
N ASP A 84 5.20 3.62 -3.78
CA ASP A 84 4.97 2.88 -5.01
C ASP A 84 4.97 1.38 -4.79
N ILE A 85 4.28 0.68 -5.69
CA ILE A 85 4.34 -0.78 -5.77
C ILE A 85 5.19 -1.13 -6.99
N VAL A 86 6.12 -2.06 -6.80
CA VAL A 86 7.03 -2.55 -7.82
C VAL A 86 6.88 -4.05 -8.02
N HIS A 87 7.30 -4.53 -9.18
CA HIS A 87 7.40 -5.95 -9.45
C HIS A 87 8.63 -6.51 -8.71
N ALA A 88 8.40 -7.48 -7.83
CA ALA A 88 9.40 -7.95 -6.86
C ALA A 88 10.69 -8.50 -7.51
N ASN A 89 10.60 -9.05 -8.72
CA ASN A 89 11.76 -9.65 -9.39
C ASN A 89 12.49 -8.70 -10.33
N THR A 90 11.85 -7.62 -10.79
CA THR A 90 12.41 -6.74 -11.84
C THR A 90 12.59 -5.31 -11.35
N GLY A 91 11.99 -4.92 -10.23
CA GLY A 91 12.00 -3.55 -9.72
C GLY A 91 11.14 -2.58 -10.53
N VAL A 92 10.50 -3.03 -11.60
CA VAL A 92 9.63 -2.21 -12.46
C VAL A 92 8.43 -1.72 -11.66
N LYS A 93 8.15 -0.42 -11.74
CA LYS A 93 7.01 0.20 -11.05
C LYS A 93 5.68 -0.26 -11.65
N LEU A 94 4.88 -0.93 -10.82
CA LEU A 94 3.53 -1.42 -11.12
C LEU A 94 2.47 -0.37 -10.79
N MET A 95 2.72 0.47 -9.78
CA MET A 95 1.78 1.50 -9.35
C MET A 95 2.54 2.67 -8.76
N GLY A 96 2.21 3.88 -9.22
CA GLY A 96 2.60 5.13 -8.55
C GLY A 96 1.43 5.73 -7.79
N CYS A 97 1.66 6.32 -6.62
CA CYS A 97 0.58 7.03 -5.94
C CYS A 97 0.99 8.36 -5.30
N ALA A 98 0.00 9.24 -5.19
CA ALA A 98 0.06 10.52 -4.53
C ALA A 98 -0.99 10.57 -3.42
N LEU A 99 -0.66 11.26 -2.33
CA LEU A 99 -1.47 11.29 -1.12
C LEU A 99 -1.58 12.69 -0.55
N LEU A 100 -2.80 13.10 -0.21
CA LEU A 100 -3.10 14.30 0.54
C LEU A 100 -3.68 13.91 1.91
N VAL A 101 -3.10 14.48 2.97
CA VAL A 101 -3.64 14.34 4.33
C VAL A 101 -4.08 15.71 4.85
N ARG A 102 -5.30 15.78 5.38
CA ARG A 102 -5.92 16.99 5.96
C ARG A 102 -6.69 16.61 7.23
N GLY A 103 -6.09 16.86 8.39
CA GLY A 103 -6.65 16.42 9.67
C GLY A 103 -6.75 14.89 9.71
N ALA A 104 -7.96 14.37 9.91
CA ALA A 104 -8.26 12.94 9.86
C ALA A 104 -8.64 12.43 8.44
N CYS A 105 -8.71 13.32 7.45
CA CYS A 105 -9.09 12.96 6.08
C CYS A 105 -7.86 12.64 5.23
N VAL A 106 -8.01 11.63 4.39
CA VAL A 106 -6.97 11.13 3.48
C VAL A 106 -7.56 11.00 2.09
N LEU A 107 -6.87 11.53 1.08
CA LEU A 107 -7.14 11.30 -0.33
C LEU A 107 -5.91 10.67 -0.97
N MET A 108 -6.04 9.45 -1.49
CA MET A 108 -5.00 8.76 -2.26
C MET A 108 -5.45 8.65 -3.72
N GLN A 109 -4.57 9.02 -4.65
CA GLN A 109 -4.73 8.76 -6.07
C GLN A 109 -3.57 7.86 -6.52
N ALA A 110 -3.88 6.80 -7.26
CA ALA A 110 -2.89 5.90 -7.82
C ALA A 110 -3.02 5.82 -9.36
N SER A 111 -1.90 5.58 -10.02
CA SER A 111 -1.82 5.32 -11.46
C SER A 111 -1.13 3.96 -11.67
N ILE A 112 -1.78 3.12 -12.47
CA ILE A 112 -1.34 1.75 -12.78
C ILE A 112 -1.31 1.62 -14.30
N PRO A 113 -0.16 1.33 -14.93
CA PRO A 113 -0.11 1.07 -16.35
C PRO A 113 -0.66 -0.33 -16.61
N LEU A 114 -1.67 -0.43 -17.48
CA LEU A 114 -2.25 -1.71 -17.92
C LEU A 114 -1.91 -2.07 -19.37
N ARG A 115 -1.32 -1.11 -20.08
CA ARG A 115 -0.92 -1.21 -21.48
C ARG A 115 0.23 -0.26 -21.77
N MET A 116 0.92 -0.49 -22.88
CA MET A 116 1.93 0.46 -23.34
C MET A 116 1.29 1.84 -23.58
N PRO A 117 1.99 2.92 -23.21
CA PRO A 117 1.53 4.28 -23.48
C PRO A 117 1.47 4.55 -24.99
N ASP A 118 0.46 5.29 -25.43
CA ASP A 118 0.31 5.69 -26.85
C ASP A 118 1.30 6.80 -27.26
N VAL A 119 1.97 7.41 -26.28
CA VAL A 119 2.95 8.49 -26.46
C VAL A 119 4.37 7.92 -26.54
N PRO A 120 5.29 8.53 -27.31
CA PRO A 120 6.67 8.07 -27.42
C PRO A 120 7.46 8.42 -26.15
N VAL A 121 7.34 7.60 -25.10
CA VAL A 121 7.99 7.82 -23.79
C VAL A 121 9.49 8.06 -23.91
N GLU A 122 10.19 7.31 -24.76
CA GLU A 122 11.64 7.48 -24.95
C GLU A 122 12.02 8.86 -25.49
N GLN A 123 11.15 9.50 -26.29
CA GLN A 123 11.39 10.87 -26.77
C GLN A 123 11.13 11.92 -25.68
N LEU A 124 10.25 11.62 -24.73
CA LEU A 124 9.89 12.54 -23.64
C LEU A 124 10.88 12.45 -22.47
N PHE A 125 11.29 11.24 -22.11
CA PHE A 125 12.02 10.97 -20.87
C PHE A 125 13.40 10.35 -21.09
N GLY A 126 13.78 10.05 -22.34
CA GLY A 126 15.12 9.53 -22.67
C GLY A 126 15.33 8.06 -22.32
N HIS A 127 14.27 7.33 -21.92
CA HIS A 127 14.31 5.89 -21.67
C HIS A 127 12.97 5.24 -22.08
N PRO A 128 12.96 3.94 -22.42
CA PRO A 128 11.74 3.25 -22.77
C PRO A 128 10.82 3.09 -21.55
N HIS A 129 9.50 3.00 -21.80
CA HIS A 129 8.55 2.55 -20.79
C HIS A 129 8.64 1.02 -20.67
N PRO A 130 8.74 0.44 -19.47
CA PRO A 130 8.71 -1.02 -19.31
C PRO A 130 7.34 -1.58 -19.69
N GLU A 131 7.30 -2.79 -20.25
CA GLU A 131 6.04 -3.45 -20.59
C GLU A 131 5.24 -3.78 -19.32
N PRO A 132 3.97 -3.34 -19.19
CA PRO A 132 3.16 -3.68 -18.03
C PRO A 132 2.77 -5.16 -18.01
N PRO A 133 2.52 -5.75 -16.83
CA PRO A 133 1.97 -7.10 -16.75
C PRO A 133 0.57 -7.16 -17.40
N PRO A 134 0.21 -8.28 -18.04
CA PRO A 134 -1.08 -8.44 -18.71
C PRO A 134 -2.20 -8.61 -17.67
N LEU A 135 -2.68 -7.50 -17.14
CA LEU A 135 -3.76 -7.45 -16.14
C LEU A 135 -5.04 -6.89 -16.77
N ASP A 136 -6.15 -7.57 -16.49
CA ASP A 136 -7.48 -7.06 -16.78
C ASP A 136 -7.85 -5.95 -15.77
N ALA A 137 -8.41 -4.85 -16.29
CA ALA A 137 -8.69 -3.66 -15.50
C ALA A 137 -9.75 -3.91 -14.42
N ASP A 138 -10.83 -4.61 -14.77
CA ASP A 138 -11.95 -4.87 -13.86
C ASP A 138 -11.54 -5.86 -12.76
N THR A 139 -10.80 -6.90 -13.14
CA THR A 139 -10.23 -7.87 -12.19
C THR A 139 -9.27 -7.21 -11.21
N LEU A 140 -8.41 -6.29 -11.69
CA LEU A 140 -7.52 -5.53 -10.82
C LEU A 140 -8.30 -4.58 -9.90
N ALA A 141 -9.29 -3.87 -10.43
CA ALA A 141 -10.13 -2.97 -9.63
C ALA A 141 -10.84 -3.74 -8.50
N GLN A 142 -11.37 -4.93 -8.78
CA GLN A 142 -11.99 -5.79 -7.79
C GLN A 142 -10.99 -6.27 -6.73
N ALA A 143 -9.81 -6.73 -7.14
CA ALA A 143 -8.78 -7.18 -6.20
C ALA A 143 -8.32 -6.04 -5.27
N LEU A 144 -8.17 -4.82 -5.79
CA LEU A 144 -7.84 -3.63 -5.00
C LEU A 144 -8.96 -3.30 -4.01
N HIS A 145 -10.22 -3.30 -4.48
CA HIS A 145 -11.38 -3.07 -3.65
C HIS A 145 -11.44 -4.06 -2.48
N ASP A 146 -11.28 -5.35 -2.75
CA ASP A 146 -11.37 -6.40 -1.74
C ASP A 146 -10.24 -6.31 -0.72
N ALA A 147 -9.00 -6.09 -1.18
CA ALA A 147 -7.86 -5.96 -0.30
C ALA A 147 -7.96 -4.71 0.60
N LEU A 148 -8.38 -3.57 0.04
CA LEU A 148 -8.56 -2.32 0.79
C LEU A 148 -9.73 -2.42 1.77
N THR A 149 -10.84 -3.04 1.37
CA THR A 149 -12.00 -3.26 2.24
C THR A 149 -11.62 -4.09 3.46
N VAL A 150 -10.90 -5.20 3.27
CA VAL A 150 -10.40 -6.02 4.39
C VAL A 150 -9.48 -5.20 5.30
N GLN A 151 -8.55 -4.43 4.74
CA GLN A 151 -7.61 -3.62 5.51
C GLN A 151 -8.29 -2.48 6.30
N MET A 152 -9.31 -1.85 5.73
CA MET A 152 -10.04 -0.74 6.34
C MET A 152 -11.13 -1.18 7.32
N LEU A 153 -11.67 -2.40 7.18
CA LEU A 153 -12.67 -2.97 8.10
C LEU A 153 -12.05 -3.81 9.23
N ALA A 154 -10.85 -4.37 9.04
CA ALA A 154 -10.12 -5.09 10.08
C ALA A 154 -10.04 -4.34 11.43
N PRO A 155 -9.92 -3.01 11.48
CA PRO A 155 -9.87 -2.31 12.74
C PRO A 155 -11.24 -2.11 13.44
N LEU A 156 -12.36 -2.27 12.72
CA LEU A 156 -13.70 -2.12 13.31
C LEU A 156 -14.15 -3.36 14.10
N GLN A 157 -13.55 -4.53 13.84
CA GLN A 157 -13.89 -5.78 14.52
C GLN A 157 -13.09 -6.03 15.81
N ALA A 158 -12.02 -5.28 16.04
CA ALA A 158 -11.18 -5.41 17.24
C ALA A 158 -11.69 -4.61 18.47
N SER A 159 -12.79 -3.88 18.34
CA SER A 159 -13.38 -3.05 19.41
C SER A 159 -14.68 -3.62 20.01
N GLY A 160 -15.00 -4.89 19.73
CA GLY A 160 -16.26 -5.51 20.15
C GLY A 160 -16.09 -6.88 20.81
N THR A 161 -15.42 -6.93 21.97
CA THR A 161 -15.61 -7.97 23.01
C THR A 161 -15.24 -7.41 24.37
#